data_AF-T1PJM9-F1
#
_entry.id   AF-T1PJM9-F1
#
_cell.length_a   1.000
_cell.length_b   1.000
_cell.length_c   1.000
_cell.angle_alpha   90.00
_cell.angle_beta   90.00
_cell.angle_gamma   90.00
#
_symmetry.space_group_name_H-M   'P 1'
#
loop_
_entity.id
_entity.type
_entity.pdbx_description
1 polymer ?
#
loop_
_entity_poly.entity_id
_entity_poly.type
_entity_poly.pdbx_seq_one_letter_code
_entity_poly.pdbx_strand_id
1 'polypeptide(L)'
;MILSDSNPQYNDVDKVLYVLDAKDFTVEPITLQSLQQLIQWVADLALSILNKLPEDIMKAKFNKKHGYDISRDMIAISSIRELLVMIRIWGLLNPLCLPIYKKSVENFDVLPVLFRLLTRLYQNPNEPDDVLLDDCSVLSTQVLIPSRHTNTPTTLLNNHATAKLFPFVFQTSVEPLALQDLHYDEVVFSHSCRDDVSNLHLGSKVKTIRKCVRCGFINNINKTAKTSALKAWCQRWQYCHCGGFWLTV
;
A
#
# COMPACT_ATOMS: atom_id res chain seq x y z
N MET A 1 21.97 8.84 -3.82
CA MET A 1 20.83 8.26 -3.09
C MET A 1 21.44 7.53 -1.90
N ILE A 2 21.33 8.05 -0.69
CA ILE A 2 22.17 7.62 0.46
C ILE A 2 22.00 6.11 0.79
N LEU A 3 20.88 5.51 0.37
CA LEU A 3 20.52 4.11 0.64
C LEU A 3 20.77 3.12 -0.53
N SER A 4 21.42 3.56 -1.62
CA SER A 4 21.77 2.68 -2.75
C SER A 4 23.08 1.92 -2.53
N ASP A 5 23.87 2.29 -1.52
CA ASP A 5 25.11 1.61 -1.19
C ASP A 5 24.86 0.29 -0.45
N SER A 6 25.60 -0.75 -0.81
CA SER A 6 25.52 -2.11 -0.25
C SER A 6 26.15 -2.25 1.14
N ASN A 7 26.36 -1.14 1.86
CA ASN A 7 26.92 -1.16 3.21
C ASN A 7 25.91 -1.81 4.18
N PRO A 8 26.30 -2.85 4.96
CA PRO A 8 25.44 -3.53 5.92
C PRO A 8 24.76 -2.62 6.94
N GLN A 9 25.33 -1.45 7.21
CA GLN A 9 24.76 -0.44 8.10
C GLN A 9 23.40 0.08 7.60
N TYR A 10 23.13 0.06 6.29
CA TYR A 10 21.88 0.53 5.70
C TYR A 10 20.76 -0.53 5.66
N ASN A 11 20.97 -1.69 6.28
CA ASN A 11 19.94 -2.73 6.45
C ASN A 11 19.06 -2.51 7.69
N ASP A 12 19.48 -1.62 8.59
CA ASP A 12 18.83 -1.32 9.85
C ASP A 12 18.43 0.16 9.86
N VAL A 13 17.12 0.42 9.95
CA VAL A 13 16.59 1.78 9.90
C VAL A 13 17.17 2.65 11.00
N ASP A 14 17.41 2.11 12.20
CA ASP A 14 17.91 2.89 13.33
C ASP A 14 19.41 3.21 13.14
N LYS A 15 20.15 2.36 12.43
CA LYS A 15 21.55 2.62 12.07
C LYS A 15 21.71 3.67 10.98
N VAL A 16 20.77 3.71 10.03
CA VAL A 16 20.70 4.76 9.00
C VAL A 16 20.59 6.14 9.67
N LEU A 17 19.83 6.24 10.77
CA LEU A 17 19.62 7.51 11.47
C LEU A 17 20.91 8.12 12.02
N TYR A 18 21.91 7.30 12.41
CA TYR A 18 23.19 7.84 12.89
C TYR A 18 24.00 8.56 11.80
N VAL A 19 23.71 8.27 10.53
CA VAL A 19 24.41 8.87 9.38
C VAL A 19 23.70 10.14 8.90
N LEU A 20 22.45 10.35 9.32
CA LEU A 20 21.60 11.46 8.88
C LEU A 20 21.53 12.56 9.97
N ASP A 21 21.57 13.82 9.57
CA ASP A 21 21.20 14.91 10.48
C ASP A 21 19.67 15.01 10.54
N ALA A 22 19.08 14.56 11.65
CA ALA A 22 17.63 14.55 11.84
C ALA A 22 16.99 15.93 11.65
N LYS A 23 17.74 17.03 11.83
CA LYS A 23 17.25 18.41 11.67
C LYS A 23 16.80 18.69 10.24
N ASP A 24 17.48 18.13 9.25
CA ASP A 24 17.18 18.31 7.82
C ASP A 24 15.85 17.68 7.41
N PHE A 25 15.32 16.79 8.25
CA PHE A 25 14.10 16.03 7.97
C PHE A 25 12.94 16.44 8.88
N THR A 26 13.10 17.47 9.71
CA THR A 26 12.03 17.96 10.59
C THR A 26 10.91 18.62 9.79
N VAL A 27 9.68 18.45 10.28
CA VAL A 27 8.47 19.03 9.67
C VAL A 27 7.64 19.65 10.79
N GLU A 28 7.02 20.81 10.52
CA GLU A 28 6.13 21.46 11.47
C GLU A 28 4.99 20.51 11.93
N PRO A 29 4.61 20.49 13.22
CA PRO A 29 3.65 19.52 13.76
C PRO A 29 2.31 19.45 13.00
N ILE A 30 1.78 20.59 12.56
CA ILE A 30 0.52 20.67 11.81
C ILE A 30 0.66 20.03 10.42
N THR A 31 1.80 20.25 9.77
CA THR A 31 2.12 19.62 8.48
C THR A 31 2.31 18.12 8.66
N LEU A 32 3.02 17.69 9.70
CA LEU A 32 3.22 16.27 10.01
C LEU A 32 1.89 15.54 10.28
N GLN A 33 0.97 16.15 11.05
CA GLN A 33 -0.38 15.61 11.26
C GLN A 33 -1.13 15.44 9.94
N SER A 34 -0.94 16.35 8.99
CA SER A 34 -1.58 16.27 7.67
C SER A 34 -1.03 15.14 6.80
N LEU A 35 0.19 14.67 7.08
CA LEU A 35 0.83 13.56 6.38
C LEU A 35 0.38 12.19 6.89
N GLN A 36 -0.39 12.10 7.99
CA GLN A 36 -0.74 10.83 8.63
C GLN A 36 -1.36 9.80 7.66
N GLN A 37 -2.19 10.24 6.72
CA GLN A 37 -2.76 9.34 5.69
C GLN A 37 -1.70 8.80 4.73
N LEU A 38 -0.74 9.64 4.33
CA LEU A 38 0.37 9.21 3.49
C LEU A 38 1.29 8.25 4.27
N ILE A 39 1.57 8.56 5.54
CA ILE A 39 2.38 7.72 6.44
C ILE A 39 1.75 6.32 6.56
N GLN A 40 0.45 6.25 6.86
CA GLN A 40 -0.27 4.98 6.91
C GLN A 40 -0.25 4.25 5.56
N TRP A 41 -0.50 4.98 4.46
CA TRP A 41 -0.53 4.40 3.12
C TRP A 41 0.81 3.78 2.70
N VAL A 42 1.93 4.45 3.00
CA VAL A 42 3.29 3.94 2.72
C VAL A 42 3.55 2.66 3.50
N ALA A 43 3.21 2.64 4.79
CA ALA A 43 3.34 1.46 5.64
C ALA A 43 2.49 0.29 5.14
N ASP A 44 1.22 0.53 4.82
CA ASP A 44 0.30 -0.48 4.31
C ASP A 44 0.73 -1.00 2.93
N LEU A 45 1.32 -0.12 2.09
CA LEU A 45 1.89 -0.53 0.80
C LEU A 45 3.09 -1.46 0.99
N ALA A 46 4.05 -1.08 1.83
CA ALA A 46 5.20 -1.90 2.15
C ALA A 46 4.78 -3.29 2.66
N LEU A 47 3.85 -3.32 3.63
CA LEU A 47 3.32 -4.55 4.20
C LEU A 47 2.59 -5.40 3.15
N SER A 48 1.80 -4.78 2.28
CA SER A 48 1.11 -5.51 1.20
C SER A 48 2.05 -6.07 0.14
N ILE A 49 3.15 -5.39 -0.17
CA ILE A 49 4.16 -5.89 -1.13
C ILE A 49 4.83 -7.13 -0.54
N LEU A 50 5.34 -7.01 0.68
CA LEU A 50 6.09 -8.08 1.33
C LEU A 50 5.21 -9.30 1.62
N ASN A 51 3.99 -9.12 2.11
CA ASN A 51 3.12 -10.26 2.42
C ASN A 51 2.69 -11.06 1.18
N LYS A 52 2.51 -10.40 0.04
CA LYS A 52 2.12 -11.09 -1.21
C LYS A 52 3.31 -11.74 -1.91
N LEU A 53 4.53 -11.33 -1.56
CA LEU A 53 5.76 -11.74 -2.24
C LEU A 53 5.92 -13.28 -2.33
N PRO A 54 5.75 -14.07 -1.25
CA PRO A 54 5.94 -15.53 -1.34
C PRO A 54 4.96 -16.18 -2.32
N GLU A 55 3.69 -15.78 -2.25
CA GLU A 55 2.66 -16.30 -3.15
C GLU A 55 2.87 -15.87 -4.59
N ASP A 56 3.22 -14.60 -4.83
CA ASP A 56 3.40 -14.06 -6.18
C ASP A 56 4.58 -14.75 -6.89
N ILE A 57 5.64 -15.09 -6.17
CA ILE A 57 6.80 -15.80 -6.73
C ILE A 57 6.47 -17.27 -6.99
N MET A 58 5.77 -17.93 -6.07
CA MET A 58 5.31 -19.30 -6.30
C MET A 58 4.40 -19.36 -7.53
N LYS A 59 3.43 -18.46 -7.66
CA LYS A 59 2.54 -18.37 -8.82
C LYS A 59 3.30 -18.03 -10.10
N ALA A 60 4.30 -17.15 -10.05
CA ALA A 60 5.13 -16.80 -11.22
C ALA A 60 5.93 -17.98 -11.79
N LYS A 61 6.30 -18.97 -10.96
CA LYS A 61 6.96 -20.20 -11.42
C LYS A 61 6.03 -21.09 -12.26
N PHE A 62 4.72 -21.07 -11.97
CA PHE A 62 3.73 -21.89 -12.68
C PHE A 62 3.03 -21.13 -13.82
N ASN A 63 2.80 -19.82 -13.67
CA ASN A 63 2.11 -18.98 -14.63
C ASN A 63 2.91 -17.70 -14.90
N LYS A 64 3.19 -17.40 -16.17
CA LYS A 64 3.75 -16.09 -16.57
C LYS A 64 2.69 -15.00 -16.38
N LYS A 65 2.68 -14.37 -15.20
CA LYS A 65 1.82 -13.22 -14.92
C LYS A 65 2.19 -12.07 -15.88
N HIS A 66 1.22 -11.61 -16.67
CA HIS A 66 1.39 -10.43 -17.51
C HIS A 66 0.85 -9.20 -16.77
N GLY A 67 1.75 -8.36 -16.26
CA GLY A 67 1.37 -7.13 -15.56
C GLY A 67 2.56 -6.40 -14.95
N TYR A 68 2.32 -5.15 -14.52
CA TYR A 68 3.27 -4.41 -13.69
C TYR A 68 3.29 -5.02 -12.29
N ASP A 69 4.49 -5.29 -11.79
CA ASP A 69 4.74 -5.84 -10.46
C ASP A 69 5.65 -4.88 -9.69
N ILE A 70 5.05 -4.18 -8.73
CA ILE A 70 5.76 -3.20 -7.90
C ILE A 70 6.85 -3.83 -7.04
N SER A 71 6.76 -5.14 -6.74
CA SER A 71 7.80 -5.86 -5.98
C SER A 71 9.09 -6.04 -6.76
N ARG A 72 9.05 -5.83 -8.10
CA ARG A 72 10.19 -5.88 -9.00
C ARG A 72 10.73 -4.51 -9.39
N ASP A 73 9.99 -3.44 -9.05
CA ASP A 73 10.35 -2.07 -9.39
C ASP A 73 11.31 -1.49 -8.35
N MET A 74 12.61 -1.49 -8.69
CA MET A 74 13.66 -0.97 -7.81
C MET A 74 13.46 0.49 -7.41
N ILE A 75 12.92 1.33 -8.31
CA ILE A 75 12.70 2.76 -8.03
C ILE A 75 11.58 2.90 -7.01
N ALA A 76 10.49 2.16 -7.18
CA ALA A 76 9.38 2.15 -6.24
C ALA A 76 9.82 1.62 -4.86
N ILE A 77 10.53 0.49 -4.82
CA ILE A 77 11.04 -0.10 -3.57
C ILE A 77 11.98 0.88 -2.86
N SER A 78 12.92 1.51 -3.58
CA SER A 78 13.83 2.49 -3.00
C SER A 78 13.09 3.70 -2.44
N SER A 79 12.10 4.21 -3.19
CA SER A 79 11.26 5.33 -2.73
C SER A 79 10.50 4.98 -1.45
N ILE A 80 9.97 3.76 -1.34
CA ILE A 80 9.28 3.30 -0.13
C ILE A 80 10.29 3.20 1.04
N ARG A 81 11.50 2.65 0.81
CA ARG A 81 12.56 2.57 1.84
C ARG A 81 12.91 3.94 2.39
N GLU A 82 13.13 4.93 1.52
CA GLU A 82 13.42 6.32 1.94
C GLU A 82 12.27 6.93 2.73
N LEU A 83 11.03 6.74 2.29
CA LEU A 83 9.86 7.21 3.03
C LEU A 83 9.73 6.54 4.41
N LEU A 84 10.10 5.26 4.56
CA LEU A 84 10.11 4.59 5.87
C LEU A 84 11.16 5.19 6.81
N VAL A 85 12.32 5.61 6.31
CA VAL A 85 13.33 6.34 7.10
C VAL A 85 12.77 7.68 7.58
N MET A 86 12.13 8.44 6.69
CA MET A 86 11.47 9.70 7.04
C MET A 86 10.41 9.53 8.13
N ILE A 87 9.55 8.51 7.97
CA ILE A 87 8.52 8.15 8.95
C ILE A 87 9.15 7.79 10.29
N ARG A 88 10.27 7.06 10.30
CA ARG A 88 10.99 6.70 11.52
C ARG A 88 11.53 7.93 12.24
N ILE A 89 12.17 8.87 11.52
CA ILE A 89 12.65 10.14 12.08
C ILE A 89 11.49 10.92 12.71
N TRP A 90 10.38 11.07 11.98
CA TRP A 90 9.21 11.78 12.49
C TRP A 90 8.59 11.11 13.72
N GLY A 91 8.59 9.78 13.77
CA GLY A 91 8.09 9.02 14.92
C GLY A 91 8.92 9.20 16.20
N LEU A 92 10.22 9.43 16.07
CA LEU A 92 11.08 9.77 17.22
C LEU A 92 10.76 11.16 17.80
N LEU A 93 10.34 12.09 16.95
CA LEU A 93 9.96 13.45 17.35
C LEU A 93 8.53 13.51 17.88
N ASN A 94 7.62 12.76 17.26
CA ASN A 94 6.21 12.69 17.64
C ASN A 94 5.64 11.29 17.37
N PRO A 95 5.58 10.41 18.38
CA PRO A 95 5.09 9.04 18.21
C PRO A 95 3.65 8.94 17.66
N LEU A 96 2.82 9.97 17.83
CA LEU A 96 1.44 9.99 17.35
C LEU A 96 1.33 10.07 15.82
N CYS A 97 2.42 10.41 15.11
CA CYS A 97 2.42 10.41 13.65
C CYS A 97 2.71 9.02 13.05
N LEU A 98 3.12 8.04 13.86
CA LEU A 98 3.47 6.71 13.38
C LEU A 98 2.25 5.98 12.80
N PRO A 99 2.46 5.08 11.82
CA PRO A 99 1.39 4.22 11.35
C PRO A 99 0.82 3.37 12.49
N ILE A 100 -0.48 3.13 12.44
CA ILE A 100 -1.19 2.31 13.42
C ILE A 100 -1.32 0.91 12.85
N TYR A 101 -0.91 -0.07 13.66
CA TYR A 101 -0.97 -1.49 13.33
C TYR A 101 -1.78 -2.24 14.38
N LYS A 102 -2.57 -3.22 13.94
CA LYS A 102 -3.13 -4.23 14.86
C LYS A 102 -2.13 -5.39 14.92
N LYS A 103 -1.43 -5.51 16.04
CA LYS A 103 -0.35 -6.49 16.24
C LYS A 103 -0.89 -7.68 17.04
N SER A 104 -0.44 -8.87 16.69
CA SER A 104 -0.71 -10.11 17.45
C SER A 104 0.41 -10.43 18.45
N VAL A 105 1.56 -9.77 18.32
CA VAL A 105 2.76 -9.97 19.13
C VAL A 105 3.10 -8.70 19.90
N GLU A 106 3.36 -8.83 21.20
CA GLU A 106 3.80 -7.72 22.05
C GLU A 106 5.17 -7.19 21.63
N ASN A 107 5.38 -5.88 21.75
CA ASN A 107 6.64 -5.20 21.41
C ASN A 107 7.15 -5.38 19.96
N PHE A 108 6.30 -5.82 19.04
CA PHE A 108 6.67 -5.95 17.63
C PHE A 108 6.75 -4.57 16.95
N ASP A 109 7.96 -4.14 16.59
CA ASP A 109 8.17 -2.90 15.83
C ASP A 109 8.14 -3.18 14.33
N VAL A 110 7.04 -2.77 13.69
CA VAL A 110 6.75 -3.09 12.29
C VAL A 110 7.66 -2.32 11.34
N LEU A 111 8.01 -1.07 11.65
CA LEU A 111 8.75 -0.20 10.72
C LEU A 111 10.17 -0.71 10.42
N PRO A 112 11.01 -1.06 11.43
CA PRO A 112 12.32 -1.67 11.18
C PRO A 112 12.23 -2.98 10.40
N VAL A 113 11.21 -3.81 10.68
CA VAL A 113 11.00 -5.08 9.97
C VAL A 113 10.68 -4.84 8.51
N LEU A 114 9.74 -3.95 8.20
CA LEU A 114 9.40 -3.57 6.82
C LEU A 114 10.63 -3.02 6.08
N PHE A 115 11.38 -2.12 6.71
CA PHE A 115 12.59 -1.54 6.12
C PHE A 115 13.65 -2.60 5.82
N ARG A 116 13.91 -3.52 6.76
CA ARG A 116 14.87 -4.61 6.59
C ARG A 116 14.48 -5.53 5.43
N LEU A 117 13.22 -5.98 5.40
CA LEU A 117 12.72 -6.89 4.37
C LEU A 117 12.71 -6.23 2.98
N LEU A 118 12.29 -4.96 2.87
CA LEU A 118 12.37 -4.21 1.62
C LEU A 118 13.81 -3.97 1.18
N THR A 119 14.74 -3.74 2.12
CA THR A 119 16.16 -3.58 1.79
C THR A 119 16.74 -4.87 1.23
N ARG A 120 16.39 -6.02 1.81
CA ARG A 120 16.77 -7.33 1.29
C ARG A 120 16.15 -7.60 -0.09
N LEU A 121 14.87 -7.28 -0.27
CA LEU A 121 14.20 -7.38 -1.57
C LEU A 121 14.86 -6.49 -2.63
N TYR A 122 15.25 -5.26 -2.26
CA TYR A 122 15.92 -4.31 -3.16
C TYR A 122 17.25 -4.83 -3.70
N GLN A 123 17.98 -5.65 -2.94
CA GLN A 123 19.26 -6.23 -3.37
C GLN A 123 19.10 -7.20 -4.54
N ASN A 124 18.02 -8.00 -4.55
CA ASN A 124 17.70 -8.90 -5.65
C ASN A 124 16.18 -9.06 -5.82
N PRO A 125 15.50 -8.11 -6.49
CA PRO A 125 14.05 -8.11 -6.60
C PRO A 125 13.50 -9.17 -7.58
N ASN A 126 14.35 -9.66 -8.50
CA ASN A 126 13.94 -10.66 -9.49
C ASN A 126 14.00 -12.09 -8.94
N GLU A 127 14.95 -12.33 -8.04
CA GLU A 127 15.20 -13.64 -7.43
C GLU A 127 15.47 -13.47 -5.92
N PRO A 128 14.45 -13.09 -5.14
CA PRO A 128 14.61 -13.01 -3.69
C PRO A 128 14.87 -14.39 -3.11
N ASP A 129 15.74 -14.44 -2.11
CA ASP A 129 16.17 -15.68 -1.47
C ASP A 129 15.08 -16.30 -0.57
N ASP A 130 15.18 -17.61 -0.31
CA ASP A 130 14.17 -18.35 0.45
C ASP A 130 13.99 -17.81 1.88
N VAL A 131 15.06 -17.30 2.51
CA VAL A 131 14.98 -16.75 3.87
C VAL A 131 14.14 -15.46 3.89
N LEU A 132 14.24 -14.61 2.86
CA LEU A 132 13.36 -13.46 2.70
C LEU A 132 11.90 -13.90 2.55
N LEU A 133 11.64 -14.95 1.77
CA LEU A 133 10.28 -15.46 1.57
C LEU A 133 9.68 -16.02 2.86
N ASP A 134 10.47 -16.77 3.62
CA ASP A 134 10.08 -17.30 4.93
C ASP A 134 9.76 -16.16 5.91
N ASP A 135 10.64 -15.16 6.02
CA ASP A 135 10.42 -13.97 6.86
C ASP A 135 9.16 -13.19 6.43
N CYS A 136 8.87 -13.12 5.13
CA CYS A 136 7.65 -12.46 4.63
C CYS A 136 6.38 -13.26 4.95
N SER A 137 6.45 -14.59 4.91
CA SER A 137 5.30 -15.47 5.12
C SER A 137 4.71 -15.36 6.53
N VAL A 138 5.56 -15.08 7.52
CA VAL A 138 5.14 -14.96 8.92
C VAL A 138 4.54 -13.59 9.26
N LEU A 139 4.63 -12.58 8.38
CA LEU A 139 4.13 -11.23 8.66
C LEU A 139 2.65 -11.23 9.04
N SER A 140 1.82 -11.99 8.31
CA SER A 140 0.38 -12.12 8.56
C SER A 140 0.04 -12.68 9.95
N THR A 141 0.96 -13.42 10.55
CA THR A 141 0.81 -13.95 11.92
C THR A 141 1.17 -12.92 12.99
N GLN A 142 2.03 -11.95 12.65
CA GLN A 142 2.57 -10.96 13.60
C GLN A 142 1.77 -9.65 13.59
N VAL A 143 1.26 -9.27 12.42
CA VAL A 143 0.49 -8.04 12.22
C VAL A 143 -0.69 -8.30 11.29
N LEU A 144 -1.86 -7.75 11.64
CA LEU A 144 -3.01 -7.79 10.75
C LEU A 144 -2.72 -6.95 9.51
N ILE A 145 -2.87 -7.57 8.35
CA ILE A 145 -2.62 -6.95 7.07
C ILE A 145 -3.94 -6.41 6.52
N PRO A 146 -4.09 -5.10 6.33
CA PRO A 146 -5.32 -4.54 5.77
C PRO A 146 -5.53 -5.09 4.35
N SER A 147 -6.62 -5.84 4.14
CA SER A 147 -7.06 -6.22 2.80
C SER A 147 -7.39 -4.96 2.01
N ARG A 148 -6.62 -4.68 0.95
CA ARG A 148 -7.00 -3.66 -0.03
C ARG A 148 -8.20 -4.21 -0.78
N HIS A 149 -9.33 -3.50 -0.76
CA HIS A 149 -10.51 -3.94 -1.50
C HIS A 149 -10.12 -4.08 -2.97
N THR A 150 -10.14 -5.31 -3.48
CA THR A 150 -10.12 -5.56 -4.91
C THR A 150 -11.50 -5.16 -5.41
N ASN A 151 -11.53 -4.04 -6.11
CA ASN A 151 -12.76 -3.48 -6.65
C ASN A 151 -13.54 -4.52 -7.47
N THR A 152 -14.87 -4.40 -7.40
CA THR A 152 -15.90 -5.22 -8.07
C THR A 152 -15.61 -5.48 -9.57
N PRO A 153 -16.23 -6.53 -10.18
CA PRO A 153 -15.92 -7.02 -11.55
C PRO A 153 -15.86 -5.96 -12.66
N THR A 154 -16.55 -4.83 -12.51
CA THR A 154 -16.53 -3.71 -13.47
C THR A 154 -15.14 -3.09 -13.68
N THR A 155 -14.18 -3.38 -12.78
CA THR A 155 -12.79 -2.90 -12.86
C THR A 155 -11.91 -3.68 -13.83
N LEU A 156 -12.39 -4.82 -14.34
CA LEU A 156 -11.57 -5.75 -15.13
C LEU A 156 -11.42 -5.32 -16.59
N LEU A 157 -12.28 -4.41 -17.04
CA LEU A 157 -12.21 -3.85 -18.38
C LEU A 157 -11.13 -2.77 -18.56
N ASN A 158 -10.37 -2.40 -17.52
CA ASN A 158 -9.38 -1.32 -17.65
C ASN A 158 -8.13 -1.41 -16.78
N ASN A 159 -7.67 -2.60 -16.41
CA ASN A 159 -6.25 -2.70 -16.09
C ASN A 159 -5.47 -2.60 -17.40
N HIS A 160 -4.30 -1.94 -17.41
CA HIS A 160 -3.39 -2.00 -18.57
C HIS A 160 -3.02 -3.45 -18.95
N ALA A 161 -3.23 -4.41 -18.06
CA ALA A 161 -3.17 -5.85 -18.31
C ALA A 161 -4.26 -6.34 -19.30
N THR A 162 -5.45 -5.75 -19.31
CA THR A 162 -6.59 -6.16 -20.15
C THR A 162 -6.74 -5.35 -21.44
N ALA A 163 -5.96 -4.28 -21.62
CA ALA A 163 -5.89 -3.54 -22.89
C ALA A 163 -5.44 -4.42 -24.08
N LYS A 164 -4.72 -5.53 -23.82
CA LYS A 164 -4.32 -6.51 -24.84
C LYS A 164 -5.38 -7.58 -25.16
N LEU A 165 -6.50 -7.61 -24.43
CA LEU A 165 -7.56 -8.61 -24.57
C LEU A 165 -8.72 -8.14 -25.46
N PHE A 166 -8.52 -7.07 -26.24
CA PHE A 166 -9.53 -6.58 -27.16
C PHE A 166 -9.52 -7.39 -28.48
N PRO A 167 -10.69 -7.77 -29.03
CA PRO A 167 -12.04 -7.54 -28.51
C PRO A 167 -12.42 -8.53 -27.41
N PHE A 168 -13.06 -8.03 -26.35
CA PHE A 168 -13.65 -8.90 -25.33
C PHE A 168 -14.91 -9.57 -25.88
N VAL A 169 -14.92 -10.90 -25.91
CA VAL A 169 -16.13 -11.68 -26.14
C VAL A 169 -16.62 -12.20 -24.80
N PHE A 170 -17.77 -11.68 -24.35
CA PHE A 170 -18.45 -12.17 -23.16
C PHE A 170 -19.56 -13.12 -23.58
N GLN A 171 -19.66 -14.25 -22.89
CA GLN A 171 -20.78 -15.18 -23.03
C GLN A 171 -21.60 -15.14 -21.74
N THR A 172 -22.92 -15.06 -21.88
CA THR A 172 -23.84 -15.01 -20.75
C THR A 172 -23.59 -16.19 -19.81
N SER A 173 -23.43 -15.89 -18.52
CA SER A 173 -23.22 -16.88 -17.45
C SER A 173 -21.92 -17.70 -17.54
N VAL A 174 -20.92 -17.21 -18.28
CA VAL A 174 -19.57 -17.81 -18.33
C VAL A 174 -18.56 -16.80 -17.79
N GLU A 175 -17.93 -17.11 -16.66
CA GLU A 175 -16.83 -16.29 -16.14
C GLU A 175 -15.59 -16.46 -17.03
N PRO A 176 -15.05 -15.37 -17.62
CA PRO A 176 -13.86 -15.46 -18.45
C PRO A 176 -12.66 -15.97 -17.64
N LEU A 177 -11.87 -16.88 -18.22
CA LEU A 177 -10.64 -17.43 -17.62
C LEU A 177 -9.68 -16.36 -17.09
N ALA A 178 -9.62 -15.19 -17.75
CA ALA A 178 -8.80 -14.06 -17.32
C ALA A 178 -9.23 -13.41 -15.98
N LEU A 179 -10.42 -13.74 -15.49
CA LEU A 179 -11.00 -13.20 -14.25
C LEU A 179 -11.04 -14.24 -13.11
N GLN A 180 -10.82 -15.52 -13.40
CA GLN A 180 -10.93 -16.63 -12.43
C GLN A 180 -9.87 -16.59 -11.32
N ASP A 181 -8.73 -15.92 -11.52
CA ASP A 181 -7.66 -15.78 -10.51
C ASP A 181 -7.89 -14.61 -9.53
N LEU A 182 -9.01 -13.91 -9.61
CA LEU A 182 -9.34 -12.84 -8.68
C LEU A 182 -9.93 -13.46 -7.42
N HIS A 183 -9.13 -13.47 -6.35
CA HIS A 183 -9.62 -13.80 -5.03
C HIS A 183 -10.65 -12.72 -4.62
N TYR A 184 -11.93 -13.07 -4.72
CA TYR A 184 -12.99 -12.32 -4.07
C TYR A 184 -12.91 -12.65 -2.59
N ASP A 185 -12.22 -11.83 -1.82
CA ASP A 185 -12.32 -11.91 -0.36
C ASP A 185 -13.77 -11.54 0.04
N GLU A 186 -14.64 -12.54 0.17
CA GLU A 186 -15.92 -12.40 0.87
C GLU A 186 -15.66 -12.21 2.37
N VAL A 187 -15.19 -11.02 2.76
CA VAL A 187 -14.99 -10.72 4.17
C VAL A 187 -16.32 -10.31 4.79
N VAL A 188 -16.68 -11.08 5.83
CA VAL A 188 -17.81 -10.95 6.77
C VAL A 188 -17.75 -9.64 7.57
N PHE A 189 -17.66 -8.48 6.91
CA PHE A 189 -17.94 -7.19 7.53
C PHE A 189 -19.29 -6.68 7.02
N SER A 190 -20.33 -7.19 7.66
CA SER A 190 -21.70 -6.69 7.58
C SER A 190 -21.72 -5.16 7.67
N HIS A 191 -22.20 -4.51 6.61
CA HIS A 191 -22.63 -3.10 6.55
C HIS A 191 -21.63 -1.99 6.86
N SER A 192 -20.32 -2.21 7.06
CA SER A 192 -19.38 -1.11 7.30
C SER A 192 -18.81 -0.54 5.99
N CYS A 193 -18.87 0.78 5.82
CA CYS A 193 -18.25 1.51 4.71
C CYS A 193 -16.81 1.89 5.08
N ARG A 194 -15.89 1.74 4.13
CA ARG A 194 -14.49 2.16 4.26
C ARG A 194 -14.17 3.21 3.19
N ASP A 195 -13.43 4.24 3.57
CA ASP A 195 -12.82 5.19 2.64
C ASP A 195 -11.53 4.56 2.10
N ASP A 196 -11.51 4.22 0.82
CA ASP A 196 -10.38 3.55 0.19
C ASP A 196 -9.22 4.53 -0.13
N VAL A 197 -9.49 5.84 -0.16
CA VAL A 197 -8.43 6.85 -0.33
C VAL A 197 -7.66 7.04 0.96
N SER A 198 -8.36 7.14 2.10
CA SER A 198 -7.71 7.33 3.39
C SER A 198 -7.47 6.04 4.18
N ASN A 199 -7.92 4.89 3.65
CA ASN A 199 -7.95 3.59 4.31
C ASN A 199 -8.61 3.64 5.70
N LEU A 200 -9.63 4.47 5.86
CA LEU A 200 -10.34 4.68 7.12
C LEU A 200 -11.70 4.00 7.11
N HIS A 201 -12.00 3.21 8.15
CA HIS A 201 -13.34 2.68 8.33
C HIS A 201 -14.27 3.82 8.76
N LEU A 202 -15.33 4.05 7.97
CA LEU A 202 -16.32 5.10 8.20
C LEU A 202 -17.52 4.62 9.02
N GLY A 203 -17.59 3.31 9.29
CA GLY A 203 -18.70 2.68 9.99
C GLY A 203 -19.90 2.40 9.07
N SER A 204 -21.05 2.02 9.65
CA SER A 204 -22.20 1.53 8.88
C SER A 204 -23.22 2.59 8.45
N LYS A 205 -23.14 3.79 9.01
CA LYS A 205 -24.08 4.90 8.73
C LYS A 205 -23.29 6.14 8.31
N VAL A 206 -22.79 6.13 7.09
CA VAL A 206 -22.10 7.29 6.51
C VAL A 206 -23.11 8.19 5.82
N LYS A 207 -23.08 9.50 6.13
CA LYS A 207 -24.06 10.47 5.61
C LYS A 207 -23.81 10.87 4.16
N THR A 208 -22.54 11.04 3.79
CA THR A 208 -22.13 11.50 2.46
C THR A 208 -20.76 10.92 2.12
N ILE A 209 -20.70 10.18 1.03
CA ILE A 209 -19.47 9.67 0.42
C ILE A 209 -19.47 10.00 -1.07
N ARG A 210 -18.33 9.84 -1.73
CA ARG A 210 -18.29 9.71 -3.18
C ARG A 210 -17.83 8.33 -3.56
N LYS A 211 -18.51 7.74 -4.53
CA LYS A 211 -18.18 6.46 -5.13
C LYS A 211 -17.69 6.67 -6.56
N CYS A 212 -16.62 6.01 -6.94
CA CYS A 212 -16.16 6.04 -8.32
C CYS A 212 -17.17 5.32 -9.22
N VAL A 213 -17.64 6.00 -10.28
CA VAL A 213 -18.60 5.41 -11.23
C VAL A 213 -18.04 4.24 -12.04
N ARG A 214 -16.71 4.09 -12.06
CA ARG A 214 -16.02 3.05 -12.82
C ARG A 214 -15.70 1.82 -11.99
N CYS A 215 -15.00 2.03 -10.87
CA CYS A 215 -14.44 0.93 -10.08
C CYS A 215 -15.08 0.80 -8.69
N GLY A 216 -16.04 1.66 -8.35
CA GLY A 216 -16.71 1.59 -7.06
C GLY A 216 -15.89 2.03 -5.85
N PHE A 217 -14.64 2.48 -6.03
CA PHE A 217 -13.79 3.03 -4.97
C PHE A 217 -14.53 4.11 -4.19
N ILE A 218 -14.41 4.09 -2.86
CA ILE A 218 -15.12 5.00 -1.97
C ILE A 218 -14.14 6.04 -1.43
N ASN A 219 -14.59 7.28 -1.31
CA ASN A 219 -13.87 8.35 -0.65
C ASN A 219 -14.83 9.19 0.20
N ASN A 220 -14.43 9.56 1.42
CA ASN A 220 -15.21 10.45 2.26
C ASN A 220 -14.95 11.92 1.89
N ILE A 221 -16.00 12.61 1.42
CA ILE A 221 -15.97 14.00 0.94
C ILE A 221 -15.64 15.01 2.06
N ASN A 222 -15.75 14.62 3.33
CA ASN A 222 -15.76 15.55 4.46
C ASN A 222 -14.41 16.13 4.92
N LYS A 223 -13.37 16.16 4.08
CA LYS A 223 -12.10 16.80 4.45
C LYS A 223 -12.02 18.20 3.84
N THR A 224 -12.53 19.20 4.57
CA THR A 224 -12.07 20.59 4.37
C THR A 224 -10.57 20.61 4.66
N ALA A 225 -9.77 20.59 3.59
CA ALA A 225 -8.33 20.53 3.71
C ALA A 225 -7.79 21.86 4.26
N LYS A 226 -7.43 21.86 5.55
CA LYS A 226 -6.95 23.07 6.24
C LYS A 226 -5.50 23.42 5.91
N THR A 227 -4.67 22.44 5.59
CA THR A 227 -3.23 22.60 5.34
C THR A 227 -2.89 22.42 3.87
N SER A 228 -1.77 23.00 3.41
CA SER A 228 -1.29 22.84 2.03
C SER A 228 -1.01 21.37 1.68
N ALA A 229 -0.46 20.59 2.61
CA ALA A 229 -0.23 19.16 2.42
C ALA A 229 -1.52 18.37 2.20
N LEU A 230 -2.55 18.63 3.02
CA LEU A 230 -3.84 17.97 2.88
C LEU A 230 -4.58 18.41 1.60
N LYS A 231 -4.42 19.68 1.18
CA LYS A 231 -4.94 20.19 -0.10
C LYS A 231 -4.29 19.45 -1.27
N ALA A 232 -2.96 19.33 -1.27
CA ALA A 232 -2.22 18.60 -2.29
C ALA A 232 -2.63 17.12 -2.34
N TRP A 233 -2.82 16.48 -1.18
CA TRP A 233 -3.36 15.11 -1.11
C TRP A 233 -4.74 15.02 -1.75
N CYS A 234 -5.69 15.87 -1.35
CA CYS A 234 -7.04 15.87 -1.91
C CYS A 234 -7.06 16.16 -3.42
N GLN A 235 -6.18 17.02 -3.92
CA GLN A 235 -6.05 17.33 -5.35
C GLN A 235 -5.63 16.11 -6.17
N ARG A 236 -4.80 15.20 -5.64
CA ARG A 236 -4.46 13.94 -6.33
C ARG A 236 -5.69 13.06 -6.60
N TRP A 237 -6.73 13.22 -5.78
CA TRP A 237 -7.97 12.46 -5.86
C TRP A 237 -9.11 13.29 -6.47
N GLN A 238 -8.80 14.23 -7.37
CA GLN A 238 -9.81 14.86 -8.24
C GLN A 238 -10.53 13.83 -9.09
N TYR A 239 -9.82 12.80 -9.53
CA TYR A 239 -10.35 11.59 -10.17
C TYR A 239 -10.00 10.36 -9.33
N CYS A 240 -10.70 9.25 -9.57
CA CYS A 240 -10.31 7.97 -8.98
C CYS A 240 -8.98 7.48 -9.59
N HIS A 241 -8.27 6.60 -8.89
CA HIS A 241 -7.02 6.00 -9.40
C HIS A 241 -7.19 5.36 -10.78
N CYS A 242 -8.39 4.85 -11.08
CA CYS A 242 -8.73 4.25 -12.37
C CYS A 242 -9.10 5.29 -13.45
N GLY A 243 -8.94 6.59 -13.18
CA GLY A 243 -9.38 7.69 -14.04
C GLY A 243 -10.89 7.97 -14.05
N GLY A 244 -11.68 7.21 -13.28
CA GLY A 244 -13.12 7.38 -13.21
C GLY A 244 -13.56 8.60 -12.41
N PHE A 245 -14.72 9.16 -12.78
CA PHE A 245 -15.34 10.28 -12.06
C PHE A 245 -15.95 9.83 -10.72
N TRP A 246 -16.13 10.80 -9.83
CA TRP A 246 -16.75 10.63 -8.54
C TRP A 246 -18.24 10.97 -8.59
N LEU A 247 -19.09 10.08 -8.09
CA LEU A 247 -20.50 10.34 -7.85
C LEU A 247 -20.73 10.43 -6.34
N THR A 248 -21.31 11.53 -5.88
CA THR A 248 -21.70 11.69 -4.46
C THR A 248 -22.94 10.83 -4.17
N VAL A 249 -22.89 10.07 -3.08
CA VAL A 249 -23.92 9.13 -2.60
C VAL A 249 -24.16 9.36 -1.11
#